data_AF-A0A0H1B585-F1
#
_entry.id   AF-A0A0H1B585-F1
#
_cell.length_a   1.000
_cell.length_b   1.000
_cell.length_c   1.000
_cell.angle_alpha   90.00
_cell.angle_beta   90.00
_cell.angle_gamma   90.00
#
_symmetry.space_group_name_H-M   'P 1'
#
loop_
_entity.id
_entity.type
_entity.pdbx_description
1 polymer ?
#
loop_
_entity_poly.entity_id
_entity_poly.type
_entity_poly.pdbx_seq_one_letter_code
_entity_poly.pdbx_strand_id
1 'polypeptide(L)'
;MASLFRHCGKFSGENGQSLNRWLRKLEWELRFVKIDGKVPSDQLLAAIDVLLTGEAEEWLQANPNLCQLLERPTEEGEKIFLEALRDQFPEQPVKKVSCETELAKLVQEDKDLAEYYQAGVKTLRRLGIKDQAATSSVMSREPDILLLEMVVYRWIRGLTKTRTRTKLIEVSSDLPTLQAAYNKARNVEEAERELKKDKESREREKEIAWLRKCMRKSLDPSKYTEFRAAATKQVQGVEEEEE
;
A
#
# COMPACT_ATOMS: atom_id res chain seq x y z
N MET A 1 28.27 -17.77 -23.49
CA MET A 1 28.00 -17.50 -22.07
C MET A 1 26.92 -16.44 -21.79
N ALA A 2 26.39 -15.71 -22.79
CA ALA A 2 25.38 -14.65 -22.58
C ALA A 2 23.98 -15.13 -22.12
N SER A 3 23.72 -16.44 -22.00
CA SER A 3 22.40 -16.97 -21.63
C SER A 3 22.20 -17.27 -20.13
N LEU A 4 23.26 -17.18 -19.30
CA LEU A 4 23.20 -17.57 -17.88
C LEU A 4 22.80 -16.45 -16.90
N PHE A 5 22.89 -15.18 -17.29
CA PHE A 5 22.74 -14.04 -16.38
C PHE A 5 21.49 -13.18 -16.68
N ARG A 6 20.38 -13.84 -17.03
CA ARG A 6 19.14 -13.14 -17.46
C ARG A 6 18.49 -12.32 -16.35
N HIS A 7 18.61 -12.73 -15.09
CA HIS A 7 17.91 -12.10 -13.97
C HIS A 7 18.71 -10.98 -13.30
N CYS A 8 20.04 -11.12 -13.21
CA CYS A 8 20.90 -10.06 -12.68
C CYS A 8 21.15 -8.95 -13.71
N GLY A 9 21.36 -9.30 -14.98
CA GLY A 9 21.75 -8.36 -16.02
C GLY A 9 23.14 -7.75 -15.77
N LYS A 10 23.50 -6.77 -16.59
CA LYS A 10 24.75 -6.02 -16.46
C LYS A 10 24.62 -4.91 -15.40
N PHE A 11 25.73 -4.60 -14.73
CA PHE A 11 25.81 -3.48 -13.80
C PHE A 11 26.63 -2.35 -14.44
N SER A 12 26.06 -1.16 -14.49
CA SER A 12 26.75 0.01 -15.03
C SER A 12 27.13 1.06 -13.99
N GLY A 13 26.62 0.95 -12.76
CA GLY A 13 26.76 2.02 -11.75
C GLY A 13 25.83 3.21 -11.97
N GLU A 14 25.16 3.28 -13.11
CA GLU A 14 24.32 4.40 -13.51
C GLU A 14 22.81 4.18 -13.22
N ASN A 15 21.99 5.20 -13.45
CA ASN A 15 20.51 5.10 -13.46
C ASN A 15 19.86 4.58 -12.16
N GLY A 16 20.52 4.78 -11.00
CA GLY A 16 19.98 4.36 -9.71
C GLY A 16 19.99 2.84 -9.49
N GLN A 17 20.87 2.12 -10.19
CA GLN A 17 21.12 0.71 -9.91
C GLN A 17 21.64 0.53 -8.48
N SER A 18 21.08 -0.45 -7.76
CA SER A 18 21.53 -0.83 -6.42
C SER A 18 22.51 -1.99 -6.52
N LEU A 19 23.75 -1.75 -6.09
CA LEU A 19 24.83 -2.73 -6.13
C LEU A 19 24.48 -3.99 -5.34
N ASN A 20 23.98 -3.86 -4.11
CA ASN A 20 23.63 -5.01 -3.27
C ASN A 20 22.45 -5.80 -3.85
N ARG A 21 21.47 -5.12 -4.46
CA ARG A 21 20.37 -5.80 -5.14
C ARG A 21 20.89 -6.59 -6.34
N TRP A 22 21.84 -6.02 -7.08
CA TRP A 22 22.46 -6.68 -8.22
C TRP A 22 23.32 -7.89 -7.79
N LEU A 23 24.18 -7.73 -6.77
CA LEU A 23 24.99 -8.82 -6.20
C LEU A 23 24.14 -9.99 -5.71
N ARG A 24 23.03 -9.74 -5.02
CA ARG A 24 22.10 -10.82 -4.59
C ARG A 24 21.50 -11.59 -5.77
N LYS A 25 21.17 -10.89 -6.85
CA LYS A 25 20.66 -11.54 -8.07
C LYS A 25 21.76 -12.35 -8.74
N LEU A 26 22.99 -11.85 -8.75
CA LEU A 26 24.15 -12.56 -9.28
C LEU A 26 24.42 -13.85 -8.48
N GLU A 27 24.47 -13.77 -7.15
CA GLU A 27 24.61 -14.94 -6.26
C GLU A 27 23.48 -15.96 -6.47
N TRP A 28 22.26 -15.49 -6.72
CA TRP A 28 21.13 -16.37 -7.02
C TRP A 28 21.28 -17.07 -8.37
N GLU A 29 21.77 -16.39 -9.41
CA GLU A 29 22.09 -17.02 -10.71
C GLU A 29 23.22 -18.05 -10.57
N LEU A 30 24.21 -17.76 -9.72
CA LEU A 30 25.34 -18.66 -9.40
C LEU A 30 24.99 -19.72 -8.33
N ARG A 31 23.71 -19.92 -7.98
CA ARG A 31 23.31 -20.88 -6.93
C ARG A 31 23.72 -22.32 -7.22
N PHE A 32 23.86 -22.69 -8.49
CA PHE A 32 24.17 -24.05 -8.92
C PHE A 32 25.65 -24.41 -8.77
N VAL A 33 26.52 -23.41 -8.62
CA VAL A 33 27.96 -23.59 -8.49
C VAL A 33 28.46 -23.43 -7.06
N LYS A 34 27.53 -23.33 -6.10
CA LYS A 34 27.85 -23.17 -4.68
C LYS A 34 28.51 -24.42 -4.12
N ILE A 35 29.62 -24.23 -3.42
CA ILE A 35 30.30 -25.25 -2.61
C ILE A 35 30.14 -24.81 -1.15
N ASP A 36 29.59 -25.70 -0.32
CA ASP A 36 29.29 -25.41 1.10
C ASP A 36 28.46 -24.13 1.33
N GLY A 37 27.51 -23.87 0.43
CA GLY A 37 26.59 -22.73 0.51
C GLY A 37 27.16 -21.39 0.03
N LYS A 38 28.45 -21.33 -0.31
CA LYS A 38 29.15 -20.13 -0.82
C LYS A 38 29.47 -20.29 -2.31
N VAL A 39 29.40 -19.20 -3.07
CA VAL A 39 29.88 -19.18 -4.46
C VAL A 39 31.42 -19.09 -4.41
N PRO A 40 32.15 -19.97 -5.13
CA PRO A 40 33.60 -19.88 -5.24
C PRO A 40 34.06 -18.51 -5.78
N SER A 41 35.12 -17.96 -5.20
CA SER A 41 35.62 -16.61 -5.51
C SER A 41 36.00 -16.43 -6.97
N ASP A 42 36.57 -17.46 -7.58
CA ASP A 42 36.93 -17.51 -9.00
C ASP A 42 35.71 -17.35 -9.91
N GLN A 43 34.61 -18.02 -9.57
CA GLN A 43 33.37 -17.93 -10.35
C GLN A 43 32.63 -16.62 -10.12
N LEU A 44 32.62 -16.12 -8.89
CA LEU A 44 31.99 -14.84 -8.56
C LEU A 44 32.71 -13.67 -9.25
N LEU A 45 34.03 -13.58 -9.10
CA LEU A 45 34.83 -12.49 -9.67
C LEU A 45 34.85 -12.54 -11.21
N ALA A 46 34.97 -13.74 -11.81
CA ALA A 46 34.86 -13.87 -13.27
C ALA A 46 33.49 -13.45 -13.80
N ALA A 47 32.41 -13.72 -13.06
CA ALA A 47 31.08 -13.26 -13.45
C ALA A 47 30.94 -11.74 -13.31
N ILE A 48 31.52 -11.13 -12.26
CA ILE A 48 31.50 -9.68 -12.08
C ILE A 48 32.24 -9.00 -13.23
N ASP A 49 33.46 -9.45 -13.56
CA ASP A 49 34.28 -8.89 -14.64
C ASP A 49 33.52 -8.78 -15.97
N VAL A 50 32.79 -9.84 -16.35
CA VAL A 50 32.01 -9.87 -17.60
C VAL A 50 30.73 -9.02 -17.56
N LEU A 51 30.20 -8.77 -16.36
CA LEU A 51 28.90 -8.11 -16.18
C LEU A 51 29.01 -6.62 -15.82
N LEU A 52 30.19 -6.12 -15.46
CA LEU A 52 30.45 -4.69 -15.38
C LEU A 52 30.43 -4.07 -16.78
N THR A 53 29.81 -2.91 -16.91
CA THR A 53 29.76 -2.12 -18.15
C THR A 53 29.70 -0.62 -17.83
N GLY A 54 29.86 0.26 -18.82
CA GLY A 54 29.69 1.71 -18.62
C GLY A 54 30.62 2.25 -17.54
N GLU A 55 30.13 3.14 -16.66
CA GLU A 55 30.92 3.74 -15.58
C GLU A 55 31.60 2.70 -14.67
N ALA A 56 30.96 1.55 -14.41
CA ALA A 56 31.56 0.50 -13.60
C ALA A 56 32.73 -0.23 -14.29
N GLU A 57 32.68 -0.38 -15.60
CA GLU A 57 33.78 -0.94 -16.40
C GLU A 57 34.93 0.07 -16.52
N GLU A 58 34.62 1.34 -16.77
CA GLU A 58 35.63 2.41 -16.82
C GLU A 58 36.37 2.57 -15.49
N TRP A 59 35.64 2.51 -14.37
CA TRP A 59 36.23 2.51 -13.03
C TRP A 59 37.17 1.32 -12.81
N LEU A 60 36.77 0.12 -13.22
CA LEU A 60 37.61 -1.06 -13.08
C LEU A 60 38.91 -0.91 -13.88
N GLN A 61 38.81 -0.45 -15.13
CA GLN A 61 39.97 -0.17 -16.00
C GLN A 61 40.91 0.90 -15.41
N ALA A 62 40.36 1.89 -14.70
CA ALA A 62 41.13 2.92 -14.01
C ALA A 62 41.85 2.41 -12.74
N ASN A 63 41.56 1.19 -12.26
CA ASN A 63 42.13 0.61 -11.05
C ASN A 63 42.86 -0.73 -11.32
N PRO A 64 44.09 -0.69 -11.88
CA PRO A 64 44.83 -1.90 -12.26
C PRO A 64 45.06 -2.91 -11.13
N ASN A 65 45.16 -2.44 -9.88
CA ASN A 65 45.32 -3.31 -8.72
C ASN A 65 44.08 -4.18 -8.48
N LEU A 66 42.88 -3.69 -8.81
CA LEU A 66 41.64 -4.46 -8.72
C LEU A 66 41.53 -5.46 -9.88
N CYS A 67 41.98 -5.11 -11.08
CA CYS A 67 42.06 -6.04 -12.21
C CYS A 67 42.96 -7.26 -11.88
N GLN A 68 44.07 -7.06 -11.17
CA GLN A 68 44.93 -8.17 -10.73
C GLN A 68 44.20 -9.16 -9.81
N LEU A 69 43.23 -8.69 -9.00
CA LEU A 69 42.41 -9.55 -8.14
C LEU A 69 41.44 -10.41 -8.96
N LEU A 70 41.00 -9.92 -10.12
CA LEU A 70 40.16 -10.66 -11.07
C LEU A 70 40.96 -11.70 -11.86
N GLU A 71 42.21 -11.38 -12.23
CA GLU A 71 43.11 -12.33 -12.91
C GLU A 71 43.57 -13.48 -12.01
N ARG A 72 43.72 -13.22 -10.70
CA ARG A 72 44.10 -14.21 -9.70
C ARG A 72 43.13 -14.22 -8.51
N PRO A 73 41.94 -14.80 -8.69
CA PRO A 73 40.91 -14.83 -7.65
C PRO A 73 41.40 -15.57 -6.41
N THR A 74 41.28 -14.91 -5.25
CA THR A 74 41.49 -15.50 -3.93
C THR A 74 40.34 -15.07 -3.02
N GLU A 75 40.08 -15.78 -1.93
CA GLU A 75 39.02 -15.39 -1.00
C GLU A 75 39.26 -14.02 -0.37
N GLU A 76 40.52 -13.67 -0.13
CA GLU A 76 40.89 -12.36 0.41
C GLU A 76 40.78 -11.27 -0.66
N GLY A 77 41.21 -11.57 -1.89
CA GLY A 77 41.03 -10.69 -3.04
C GLY A 77 39.56 -10.41 -3.35
N GLU A 78 38.68 -11.39 -3.18
CA GLU A 78 37.23 -11.21 -3.30
C GLU A 78 36.71 -10.17 -2.31
N LYS A 79 37.10 -10.25 -1.03
CA LYS A 79 36.67 -9.28 -0.01
C LYS A 79 37.14 -7.88 -0.35
N ILE A 80 38.44 -7.73 -0.65
CA ILE A 80 39.05 -6.44 -1.01
C ILE A 80 38.34 -5.84 -2.23
N PHE A 81 38.07 -6.66 -3.25
CA PHE A 81 37.38 -6.22 -4.45
C PHE A 81 35.94 -5.78 -4.17
N LEU A 82 35.17 -6.58 -3.42
CA LEU A 82 33.78 -6.27 -3.08
C LEU A 82 33.66 -5.05 -2.15
N GLU A 83 34.62 -4.82 -1.27
CA GLU A 83 34.70 -3.61 -0.45
C GLU A 83 34.96 -2.38 -1.33
N ALA A 84 35.99 -2.42 -2.18
CA ALA A 84 36.28 -1.33 -3.12
C ALA A 84 35.11 -1.03 -4.06
N LEU A 85 34.40 -2.07 -4.53
CA LEU A 85 33.22 -1.92 -5.38
C LEU A 85 32.06 -1.23 -4.64
N ARG A 86 31.86 -1.55 -3.34
CA ARG A 86 30.84 -0.92 -2.49
C ARG A 86 31.19 0.54 -2.16
N ASP A 87 32.47 0.84 -2.00
CA ASP A 87 32.93 2.20 -1.75
C ASP A 87 32.78 3.09 -2.98
N GLN A 88 33.03 2.55 -4.18
CA GLN A 88 32.86 3.27 -5.44
C GLN A 88 31.38 3.46 -5.80
N PHE A 89 30.57 2.42 -5.62
CA PHE A 89 29.13 2.43 -5.90
C PHE A 89 28.35 2.29 -4.61
N PRO A 90 28.43 3.30 -3.71
CA PRO A 90 27.71 3.25 -2.45
C PRO A 90 26.22 3.16 -2.77
N GLU A 91 25.51 2.35 -1.99
CA GLU A 91 24.05 2.44 -2.00
C GLU A 91 23.71 3.90 -1.77
N GLN A 92 23.01 4.53 -2.71
CA GLN A 92 22.42 5.83 -2.43
C GLN A 92 21.66 5.63 -1.12
N PRO A 93 21.97 6.41 -0.07
CA PRO A 93 21.19 6.32 1.15
C PRO A 93 19.76 6.51 0.68
N VAL A 94 18.91 5.50 0.88
CA VAL A 94 17.46 5.58 0.62
C VAL A 94 17.10 6.96 1.12
N LYS A 95 16.82 7.91 0.20
CA LYS A 95 16.72 9.34 0.51
C LYS A 95 16.12 9.42 1.88
N LYS A 96 16.86 9.85 2.91
CA LYS A 96 16.41 9.80 4.30
C LYS A 96 15.09 10.55 4.30
N VAL A 97 13.98 9.82 4.17
CA VAL A 97 12.72 10.46 3.83
C VAL A 97 12.34 11.05 5.16
N SER A 98 12.46 12.38 5.28
CA SER A 98 12.17 13.04 6.54
C SER A 98 10.79 12.58 6.97
N CYS A 99 10.71 12.00 8.17
CA CYS A 99 9.47 11.45 8.72
C CYS A 99 8.37 12.51 8.64
N GLU A 100 8.70 13.76 8.99
CA GLU A 100 7.81 14.91 8.89
C GLU A 100 7.33 15.18 7.46
N THR A 101 8.21 15.02 6.46
CA THR A 101 7.86 15.22 5.05
C THR A 101 6.90 14.14 4.52
N GLU A 102 7.03 12.89 4.95
CA GLU A 102 6.06 11.86 4.58
C GLU A 102 4.74 12.02 5.34
N LEU A 103 4.80 12.35 6.63
CA LEU A 103 3.61 12.59 7.43
C LEU A 103 2.81 13.79 6.93
N ALA A 104 3.47 14.84 6.43
CA ALA A 104 2.82 16.00 5.83
C ALA A 104 2.01 15.67 4.56
N LYS A 105 2.31 14.55 3.89
CA LYS A 105 1.58 14.09 2.69
C LYS A 105 0.29 13.34 3.05
N LEU A 106 0.05 13.05 4.32
CA LEU A 106 -1.17 12.37 4.79
C LEU A 106 -2.33 13.35 4.88
N VAL A 107 -2.79 13.79 3.70
CA VAL A 107 -3.99 14.60 3.50
C VAL A 107 -4.80 13.94 2.38
N GLN A 108 -6.09 13.72 2.62
CA GLN A 108 -6.95 12.99 1.69
C GLN A 108 -7.18 13.78 0.39
N GLU A 109 -7.37 15.09 0.49
CA GLU A 109 -7.64 15.96 -0.66
C GLU A 109 -8.88 15.46 -1.44
N ASP A 110 -8.71 15.22 -2.74
CA ASP A 110 -9.69 14.71 -3.71
C ASP A 110 -9.73 13.18 -3.80
N LYS A 111 -8.78 12.48 -3.15
CA LYS A 111 -8.68 11.02 -3.19
C LYS A 111 -9.87 10.35 -2.52
N ASP A 112 -10.34 9.26 -3.11
CA ASP A 112 -11.31 8.41 -2.41
C ASP A 112 -10.70 7.73 -1.18
N LEU A 113 -11.53 7.10 -0.35
CA LEU A 113 -11.07 6.51 0.92
C LEU A 113 -10.07 5.37 0.70
N ALA A 114 -10.22 4.59 -0.37
CA ALA A 114 -9.35 3.46 -0.69
C ALA A 114 -8.01 3.95 -1.24
N GLU A 115 -8.02 4.92 -2.14
CA GLU A 115 -6.83 5.61 -2.65
C GLU A 115 -6.04 6.27 -1.53
N TYR A 116 -6.74 6.94 -0.61
CA TYR A 116 -6.11 7.58 0.54
C TYR A 116 -5.54 6.57 1.53
N TYR A 117 -6.18 5.41 1.70
CA TYR A 117 -5.58 4.30 2.45
C TYR A 117 -4.29 3.80 1.79
N GLN A 118 -4.26 3.63 0.46
CA GLN A 118 -3.04 3.24 -0.25
C GLN A 118 -1.91 4.28 -0.11
N ALA A 119 -2.23 5.57 -0.04
CA ALA A 119 -1.26 6.62 0.26
C ALA A 119 -0.65 6.45 1.67
N GLY A 120 -1.47 6.08 2.66
CA GLY A 120 -1.00 5.72 4.00
C GLY A 120 -0.09 4.49 3.99
N VAL A 121 -0.46 3.42 3.28
CA VAL A 121 0.35 2.19 3.16
C VAL A 121 1.69 2.48 2.46
N LYS A 122 1.71 3.37 1.47
CA LYS A 122 2.95 3.82 0.80
C LYS A 122 3.85 4.59 1.76
N THR A 123 3.27 5.39 2.65
CA THR A 123 3.99 6.12 3.70
C THR A 123 4.65 5.15 4.69
N LEU A 124 3.91 4.16 5.19
CA LEU A 124 4.47 3.11 6.05
C LEU A 124 5.65 2.38 5.39
N ARG A 125 5.50 2.00 4.12
CA ARG A 125 6.59 1.36 3.34
C ARG A 125 7.83 2.23 3.20
N ARG A 126 7.66 3.54 2.98
CA ARG A 126 8.78 4.49 2.87
C ARG A 126 9.49 4.73 4.20
N LEU A 127 8.76 4.65 5.30
CA LEU A 127 9.30 4.78 6.66
C LEU A 127 9.86 3.46 7.21
N GLY A 128 9.68 2.34 6.50
CA GLY A 128 10.12 1.01 6.95
C GLY A 128 9.26 0.41 8.07
N ILE A 129 8.07 0.96 8.32
CA ILE A 129 7.19 0.57 9.42
C ILE A 129 6.25 -0.55 8.96
N LYS A 130 6.09 -1.58 9.78
CA LYS A 130 5.09 -2.64 9.54
C LYS A 130 3.74 -2.22 10.11
N ASP A 131 2.66 -2.48 9.36
CA ASP A 131 1.29 -2.25 9.83
C ASP A 131 0.83 -3.40 10.72
N GLN A 132 1.40 -3.51 11.92
CA GLN A 132 1.11 -4.60 12.86
C GLN A 132 0.93 -4.04 14.27
N ALA A 133 -0.08 -4.55 14.97
CA ALA A 133 -0.30 -4.22 16.37
C ALA A 133 0.86 -4.79 17.22
N ALA A 134 1.23 -4.06 18.28
CA ALA A 134 2.25 -4.52 19.22
C ALA A 134 1.86 -5.87 19.84
N THR A 135 2.72 -6.88 19.70
CA THR A 135 2.48 -8.25 20.18
C THR A 135 2.97 -8.49 21.62
N SER A 136 3.62 -7.54 22.30
CA SER A 136 4.20 -7.81 23.63
C SER A 136 4.41 -6.57 24.53
N SER A 137 3.95 -6.73 25.79
CA SER A 137 4.35 -6.16 27.09
C SER A 137 4.89 -4.72 27.23
N VAL A 138 4.33 -4.03 28.24
CA VAL A 138 4.32 -2.60 28.59
C VAL A 138 5.70 -1.93 28.85
N MET A 139 6.83 -2.62 28.74
CA MET A 139 8.12 -2.10 29.26
C MET A 139 9.09 -1.48 28.25
N SER A 140 8.77 -1.45 26.95
CA SER A 140 9.51 -0.65 25.97
C SER A 140 8.63 -0.42 24.75
N ARG A 141 8.06 0.78 24.58
CA ARG A 141 7.42 1.13 23.31
C ARG A 141 8.53 1.25 22.28
N GLU A 142 8.70 0.22 21.46
CA GLU A 142 9.62 0.28 20.32
C GLU A 142 9.31 1.54 19.49
N PRO A 143 10.35 2.26 19.01
CA PRO A 143 10.17 3.50 18.24
C PRO A 143 9.25 3.31 17.03
N ASP A 144 9.21 2.12 16.45
CA ASP A 144 8.32 1.75 15.35
C ASP A 144 6.84 1.78 15.73
N ILE A 145 6.49 1.43 16.97
CA ILE A 145 5.11 1.47 17.48
C ILE A 145 4.65 2.92 17.61
N LEU A 146 5.48 3.79 18.16
CA LEU A 146 5.19 5.22 18.29
C LEU A 146 5.05 5.90 16.92
N LEU A 147 5.88 5.49 15.96
CA LEU A 147 5.78 5.98 14.59
C LEU A 147 4.52 5.48 13.88
N LEU A 148 4.11 4.22 14.09
CA LEU A 148 2.84 3.70 13.57
C LEU A 148 1.65 4.47 14.17
N GLU A 149 1.61 4.66 15.49
CA GLU A 149 0.60 5.48 16.17
C GLU A 149 0.54 6.89 15.55
N MET A 150 1.69 7.50 15.27
CA MET A 150 1.78 8.81 14.65
C MET A 150 1.26 8.82 13.21
N VAL A 151 1.59 7.81 12.39
CA VAL A 151 1.08 7.67 11.03
C VAL A 151 -0.44 7.50 11.04
N VAL A 152 -0.98 6.63 11.90
CA VAL A 152 -2.43 6.43 12.05
C VAL A 152 -3.11 7.73 12.47
N TYR A 153 -2.57 8.41 13.47
CA TYR A 153 -3.10 9.70 13.92
C TYR A 153 -3.14 10.74 12.79
N ARG A 154 -2.04 10.90 12.05
CA ARG A 154 -1.95 11.84 10.92
C ARG A 154 -2.91 11.47 9.81
N TRP A 155 -3.00 10.19 9.48
CA TRP A 155 -3.93 9.68 8.47
C TRP A 155 -5.39 9.99 8.82
N ILE A 156 -5.82 9.72 10.07
CA ILE A 156 -7.17 10.05 10.56
C ILE A 156 -7.44 11.55 10.45
N ARG A 157 -6.49 12.39 10.89
CA ARG A 157 -6.62 13.86 10.85
C ARG A 157 -6.74 14.40 9.41
N GLY A 158 -6.06 13.76 8.46
CA GLY A 158 -6.09 14.11 7.04
C GLY A 158 -7.36 13.72 6.30
N LEU A 159 -8.31 13.00 6.92
CA LEU A 159 -9.60 12.65 6.29
C LEU A 159 -10.45 13.90 5.99
N THR A 160 -11.02 13.94 4.79
CA THR A 160 -11.83 15.07 4.28
C THR A 160 -13.21 15.11 4.94
N LYS A 161 -13.84 13.94 5.16
CA LYS A 161 -15.18 13.87 5.76
C LYS A 161 -15.12 14.09 7.27
N THR A 162 -15.60 15.26 7.72
CA THR A 162 -15.59 15.67 9.13
C THR A 162 -16.20 14.63 10.06
N ARG A 163 -17.36 14.05 9.71
CA ARG A 163 -18.06 13.09 10.57
C ARG A 163 -17.29 11.78 10.73
N THR A 164 -16.73 11.26 9.63
CA THR A 164 -15.84 10.09 9.65
C THR A 164 -14.62 10.37 10.54
N ARG A 165 -13.95 11.50 10.31
CA ARG A 165 -12.80 11.92 11.08
C ARG A 165 -13.09 12.00 12.58
N THR A 166 -14.18 12.66 12.99
CA THR A 166 -14.54 12.80 14.41
C THR A 166 -14.75 11.44 15.08
N LYS A 167 -15.53 10.55 14.45
CA LYS A 167 -15.79 9.20 14.97
C LYS A 167 -14.52 8.37 15.13
N LEU A 168 -13.53 8.55 14.25
CA LEU A 168 -12.25 7.84 14.35
C LEU A 168 -11.34 8.44 15.42
N ILE A 169 -11.38 9.76 15.64
CA ILE A 169 -10.65 10.42 16.73
C ILE A 169 -11.18 9.95 18.09
N GLU A 170 -12.50 9.79 18.25
CA GLU A 170 -13.12 9.31 19.49
C GLU A 170 -12.65 7.91 19.92
N VAL A 171 -12.28 7.07 18.96
CA VAL A 171 -11.85 5.69 19.19
C VAL A 171 -10.38 5.46 18.83
N SER A 172 -9.58 6.52 18.73
CA SER A 172 -8.22 6.41 18.17
C SER A 172 -7.31 5.48 18.97
N SER A 173 -7.56 5.30 20.28
CA SER A 173 -6.86 4.32 21.13
C SER A 173 -7.07 2.88 20.70
N ASP A 174 -8.18 2.60 20.02
CA ASP A 174 -8.62 1.25 19.65
C ASP A 174 -8.26 0.92 18.19
N LEU A 175 -7.51 1.81 17.54
CA LEU A 175 -7.08 1.68 16.15
C LEU A 175 -5.56 1.47 16.08
N PRO A 176 -5.06 0.27 16.44
CA PRO A 176 -3.62 0.01 16.56
C PRO A 176 -2.89 -0.04 15.21
N THR A 177 -3.63 -0.10 14.10
CA THR A 177 -3.08 -0.24 12.74
C THR A 177 -3.80 0.69 11.77
N LEU A 178 -3.11 1.04 10.68
CA LEU A 178 -3.70 1.80 9.58
C LEU A 178 -4.85 1.02 8.93
N GLN A 179 -4.71 -0.30 8.79
CA GLN A 179 -5.79 -1.15 8.32
C GLN A 179 -7.04 -1.10 9.23
N ALA A 180 -6.86 -1.09 10.56
CA ALA A 180 -7.98 -0.96 11.50
C ALA A 180 -8.69 0.40 11.33
N ALA A 181 -7.92 1.49 11.22
CA ALA A 181 -8.46 2.82 10.97
C ALA A 181 -9.24 2.88 9.64
N TYR A 182 -8.69 2.32 8.57
CA TYR A 182 -9.36 2.26 7.27
C TYR A 182 -10.68 1.48 7.31
N ASN A 183 -10.66 0.28 7.91
CA ASN A 183 -11.87 -0.53 8.06
C ASN A 183 -12.95 0.20 8.86
N LYS A 184 -12.56 0.90 9.94
CA LYS A 184 -13.49 1.71 10.73
C LYS A 184 -14.06 2.87 9.91
N ALA A 185 -13.22 3.59 9.17
CA ALA A 185 -13.67 4.69 8.29
C ALA A 185 -14.69 4.19 7.25
N ARG A 186 -14.39 3.05 6.61
CA ARG A 186 -15.28 2.44 5.62
C ARG A 186 -16.64 2.10 6.23
N ASN A 187 -16.66 1.44 7.39
CA ASN A 187 -17.89 1.07 8.08
C ASN A 187 -18.71 2.31 8.50
N VAL A 188 -18.05 3.39 8.89
CA VAL A 188 -18.71 4.66 9.23
C VAL A 188 -19.38 5.29 8.00
N GLU A 189 -18.69 5.33 6.87
CA GLU A 189 -19.24 5.89 5.64
C GLU A 189 -20.39 5.04 5.07
N GLU A 190 -20.29 3.72 5.19
CA GLU A 190 -21.35 2.80 4.80
C GLU A 190 -22.59 2.97 5.68
N ALA A 191 -22.43 3.02 7.01
CA ALA A 191 -23.53 3.27 7.94
C ALA A 191 -24.20 4.63 7.68
N GLU A 192 -23.44 5.66 7.30
CA GLU A 192 -24.00 6.97 6.95
C GLU A 192 -24.80 6.94 5.65
N ARG A 193 -24.34 6.17 4.66
CA ARG A 193 -25.07 5.96 3.42
C ARG A 193 -26.40 5.25 3.66
N GLU A 194 -26.40 4.20 4.48
CA GLU A 194 -27.62 3.47 4.82
C GLU A 194 -28.60 4.32 5.65
N LEU A 195 -28.10 5.09 6.62
CA LEU A 195 -28.94 6.04 7.37
C LEU A 195 -29.55 7.12 6.48
N LYS A 196 -28.85 7.55 5.42
CA LYS A 196 -29.40 8.51 4.46
C LYS A 196 -30.54 7.88 3.66
N LYS A 197 -30.36 6.66 3.16
CA LYS A 197 -31.42 5.92 2.44
C LYS A 197 -32.66 5.68 3.31
N ASP A 198 -32.47 5.27 4.56
CA ASP A 198 -33.59 5.05 5.50
C ASP A 198 -34.35 6.35 5.78
N LYS A 199 -33.66 7.47 5.97
CA LYS A 199 -34.32 8.79 6.11
C LYS A 199 -35.12 9.16 4.87
N GLU A 200 -34.55 9.01 3.68
CA GLU A 200 -35.25 9.29 2.42
C GLU A 200 -36.48 8.38 2.25
N SER A 201 -36.37 7.10 2.62
CA SER A 201 -37.50 6.16 2.60
C SER A 201 -38.62 6.61 3.54
N ARG A 202 -38.28 6.98 4.78
CA ARG A 202 -39.26 7.46 5.77
C ARG A 202 -39.96 8.75 5.35
N GLU A 203 -39.24 9.68 4.73
CA GLU A 203 -39.86 10.91 4.20
C GLU A 203 -40.82 10.62 3.04
N ARG A 204 -40.44 9.70 2.12
CA ARG A 204 -41.35 9.23 1.06
C ARG A 204 -42.59 8.55 1.62
N GLU A 205 -42.46 7.71 2.65
CA GLU A 205 -43.59 7.07 3.31
C GLU A 205 -44.54 8.09 3.96
N LYS A 206 -44.00 9.14 4.60
CA LYS A 206 -44.80 10.24 5.15
C LYS A 206 -45.55 11.00 4.06
N GLU A 207 -44.89 11.29 2.95
CA GLU A 207 -45.51 11.95 1.80
C GLU A 207 -46.65 11.11 1.21
N ILE A 208 -46.42 9.82 0.99
CA ILE A 208 -47.45 8.87 0.50
C ILE A 208 -48.61 8.79 1.50
N ALA A 209 -48.33 8.70 2.80
CA ALA A 209 -49.35 8.67 3.84
C ALA A 209 -50.19 9.97 3.85
N TRP A 210 -49.53 11.12 3.68
CA TRP A 210 -50.18 12.42 3.57
C TRP A 210 -51.07 12.52 2.31
N LEU A 211 -50.55 12.15 1.14
CA LEU A 211 -51.31 12.10 -0.12
C LEU A 211 -52.54 11.19 0.00
N ARG A 212 -52.40 9.99 0.59
CA ARG A 212 -53.53 9.07 0.86
C ARG A 212 -54.56 9.67 1.82
N LYS A 213 -54.14 10.51 2.76
CA LYS A 213 -55.05 11.22 3.68
C LYS A 213 -55.79 12.36 2.97
N CYS A 214 -55.11 13.12 2.11
CA CYS A 214 -55.72 14.18 1.31
C CYS A 214 -56.77 13.60 0.36
N MET A 215 -56.43 12.54 -0.38
CA MET A 215 -57.34 11.85 -1.29
C MET A 215 -58.61 11.33 -0.58
N ARG A 216 -58.47 10.79 0.64
CA ARG A 216 -59.62 10.38 1.46
C ARG A 216 -60.57 11.51 1.83
N LYS A 217 -60.07 12.72 2.00
CA LYS A 217 -60.87 13.88 2.39
C LYS A 217 -61.49 14.60 1.18
N SER A 218 -60.86 14.52 0.01
CA SER A 218 -61.29 15.21 -1.21
C SER A 218 -62.20 14.37 -2.11
N LEU A 219 -62.12 13.04 -2.03
CA LEU A 219 -62.99 12.15 -2.79
C LEU A 219 -64.31 11.95 -2.05
N ASP A 220 -65.41 12.09 -2.78
CA ASP A 220 -66.72 11.56 -2.41
C ASP A 220 -66.55 10.09 -1.96
N PRO A 221 -67.08 9.69 -0.78
CA PRO A 221 -66.94 8.33 -0.26
C PRO A 221 -67.14 7.21 -1.28
N SER A 222 -68.06 7.36 -2.25
CA SER A 222 -68.29 6.34 -3.29
C SER A 222 -67.14 6.23 -4.29
N LYS A 223 -66.55 7.36 -4.70
CA LYS A 223 -65.40 7.41 -5.62
C LYS A 223 -64.12 6.92 -4.97
N TYR A 224 -63.98 7.13 -3.65
CA TYR A 224 -62.87 6.56 -2.90
C TYR A 224 -62.93 5.04 -2.82
N THR A 225 -64.12 4.46 -2.65
CA THR A 225 -64.30 2.99 -2.68
C THR A 225 -64.02 2.39 -4.05
N GLU A 226 -64.44 3.05 -5.14
CA GLU A 226 -64.12 2.63 -6.51
C GLU A 226 -62.62 2.68 -6.80
N PHE A 227 -61.93 3.76 -6.41
CA PHE A 227 -60.49 3.88 -6.57
C PHE A 227 -59.73 2.80 -5.79
N ARG A 228 -60.16 2.49 -4.56
CA ARG A 228 -59.56 1.42 -3.74
C ARG A 228 -59.78 0.05 -4.37
N ALA A 229 -60.97 -0.23 -4.91
CA ALA A 229 -61.26 -1.48 -5.60
C ALA A 229 -60.43 -1.63 -6.89
N ALA A 230 -60.25 -0.55 -7.66
CA ALA A 230 -59.41 -0.54 -8.85
C ALA A 230 -57.92 -0.77 -8.53
N ALA A 231 -57.38 -0.11 -7.49
CA ALA A 231 -55.99 -0.30 -7.08
C ALA A 231 -55.72 -1.73 -6.55
N THR A 232 -56.70 -2.35 -5.88
CA THR A 232 -56.56 -3.73 -5.38
C THR A 232 -56.55 -4.74 -6.54
N LYS A 233 -57.37 -4.52 -7.57
CA LYS A 233 -57.32 -5.30 -8.82
C LYS A 233 -55.98 -5.16 -9.56
N GLN A 234 -55.37 -3.97 -9.55
CA GLN A 234 -54.09 -3.73 -10.21
C GLN A 234 -52.92 -4.41 -9.50
N VAL A 235 -52.93 -4.52 -8.17
CA VAL A 235 -51.90 -5.23 -7.41
C VAL A 235 -52.01 -6.75 -7.59
N GLN A 236 -53.23 -7.29 -7.66
CA GLN A 236 -53.43 -8.72 -7.94
C GLN A 236 -53.10 -9.11 -9.39
N GLY A 237 -53.37 -8.23 -10.36
CA GLY A 237 -53.02 -8.50 -11.77
C GLY A 237 -51.52 -8.48 -12.06
N VAL A 238 -50.70 -7.88 -11.20
CA VAL A 238 -49.23 -7.89 -11.35
C VAL A 238 -48.60 -9.15 -10.74
N GLU A 239 -49.27 -9.82 -9.79
CA GLU A 239 -48.81 -11.12 -9.24
C GLU A 239 -49.21 -12.32 -10.11
N GLU A 240 -50.21 -12.19 -10.99
CA GLU A 240 -50.67 -13.28 -11.89
C GLU A 240 -49.95 -13.31 -13.26
N GLU A 241 -49.08 -12.34 -13.59
CA GLU A 241 -48.33 -12.30 -14.87
C GLU A 241 -46.88 -12.87 -14.76
N GLU A 242 -46.48 -13.46 -13.63
CA GLU A 242 -45.15 -14.09 -13.44
C GLU A 242 -45.12 -15.65 -13.54
N GLU A 243 -46.03 -16.27 -14.29
CA GLU A 243 -45.90 -17.71 -14.69
C GLU A 243 -45.44 -17.91 -16.15
#